data_AF-A0A529T104-F1
#
_entry.id   AF-A0A529T104-F1
#
_cell.length_a   1.000
_cell.length_b   1.000
_cell.length_c   1.000
_cell.angle_alpha   90.00
_cell.angle_beta   90.00
_cell.angle_gamma   90.00
#
_symmetry.space_group_name_H-M   'P 1'
#
loop_
_entity.id
_entity.type
_entity.pdbx_description
1 polymer ?
#
loop_
_entity_poly.entity_id
_entity_poly.type
_entity_poly.pdbx_seq_one_letter_code
_entity_poly.pdbx_strand_id
1 'polypeptide(L)'
;QAPIPFEGGQLTITQPEQDGEKVLAYDGKQLASNYDVFFDKIVKIGDVNVALVDVGDGGNQCGPAKVIVWKKDGEIETTTVEQDECGAPPAAVSDSAIYFVPYLLPGDSKPALQWSPTEGLTTSGNLTYTPEPGTDWKDVDPSKYDNIIDAFHNEAVYKAGQALLGNDIPDMATSLLVGGGTEKTASGAFYATGCVPHDCGGNDGFMAVDPAKRKVYFARRGDNGEPQAWPPVKDWPADIKKAYEDAQGSGN
;
A
#
# COMPACT_ATOMS: atom_id res chain seq x y z
N GLN A 1 -0.67 -23.67 14.45
CA GLN A 1 -2.14 -23.64 14.34
C GLN A 1 -2.66 -25.08 14.23
N ALA A 2 -3.91 -25.37 14.62
CA ALA A 2 -4.50 -26.70 14.41
C ALA A 2 -4.71 -26.97 12.90
N PRO A 3 -4.65 -28.24 12.42
CA PRO A 3 -4.95 -28.57 11.03
C PRO A 3 -6.36 -28.11 10.63
N ILE A 4 -6.50 -27.65 9.39
CA ILE A 4 -7.76 -27.16 8.81
C ILE A 4 -8.26 -28.18 7.80
N PRO A 5 -9.41 -28.84 8.01
CA PRO A 5 -9.99 -29.75 7.03
C PRO A 5 -10.29 -29.05 5.71
N PHE A 6 -9.84 -29.62 4.59
CA PHE A 6 -10.06 -29.05 3.26
C PHE A 6 -10.08 -30.16 2.21
N GLU A 7 -11.12 -30.21 1.36
CA GLU A 7 -11.16 -31.08 0.16
C GLU A 7 -10.83 -32.58 0.35
N GLY A 8 -11.15 -33.11 1.54
CA GLY A 8 -10.94 -34.52 1.91
C GLY A 8 -9.60 -34.81 2.59
N GLY A 9 -8.72 -33.81 2.72
CA GLY A 9 -7.48 -33.84 3.48
C GLY A 9 -7.42 -32.68 4.47
N GLN A 10 -6.20 -32.19 4.75
CA GLN A 10 -5.99 -31.08 5.68
C GLN A 10 -4.90 -30.11 5.22
N LEU A 11 -5.16 -28.82 5.42
CA LEU A 11 -4.15 -27.77 5.39
C LEU A 11 -3.49 -27.66 6.77
N THR A 12 -2.17 -27.49 6.78
CA THR A 12 -1.38 -27.31 7.99
C THR A 12 -0.45 -26.11 7.84
N ILE A 13 -0.31 -25.34 8.92
CA ILE A 13 0.69 -24.27 9.04
C ILE A 13 1.61 -24.63 10.20
N THR A 14 2.87 -24.92 9.88
CA THR A 14 3.90 -25.33 10.84
C THR A 14 5.13 -24.45 10.74
N GLN A 15 5.84 -24.26 11.84
CA GLN A 15 7.14 -23.60 11.87
C GLN A 15 8.19 -24.64 12.29
N PRO A 16 8.96 -25.22 11.34
CA PRO A 16 9.87 -26.32 11.65
C PRO A 16 11.03 -25.90 12.58
N GLU A 17 11.45 -24.65 12.47
CA GLU A 17 12.52 -24.05 13.26
C GLU A 17 11.95 -22.89 14.09
N GLN A 18 12.48 -22.68 15.31
CA GLN A 18 11.91 -21.71 16.27
C GLN A 18 11.79 -20.28 15.74
N ASP A 19 12.74 -19.86 14.89
CA ASP A 19 12.79 -18.54 14.26
C ASP A 19 12.79 -18.64 12.72
N GLY A 20 12.42 -19.81 12.17
CA GLY A 20 12.40 -20.05 10.73
C GLY A 20 11.07 -19.72 10.08
N GLU A 21 11.00 -19.91 8.77
CA GLU A 21 9.77 -19.73 7.99
C GLU A 21 8.64 -20.65 8.47
N LYS A 22 7.42 -20.12 8.41
CA LYS A 22 6.20 -20.92 8.49
C LYS A 22 5.92 -21.54 7.13
N VAL A 23 5.45 -22.77 7.13
CA VAL A 23 5.18 -23.57 5.94
C VAL A 23 3.69 -23.91 5.90
N LEU A 24 3.03 -23.50 4.82
CA LEU A 24 1.70 -23.98 4.43
C LEU A 24 1.86 -25.30 3.67
N ALA A 25 1.16 -26.34 4.08
CA ALA A 25 1.15 -27.63 3.40
C ALA A 25 -0.25 -28.23 3.32
N TYR A 26 -0.50 -29.07 2.31
CA TYR A 26 -1.67 -29.94 2.21
C TYR A 26 -1.23 -31.40 2.29
N ASP A 27 -1.73 -32.13 3.29
CA ASP A 27 -1.34 -33.52 3.57
C ASP A 27 0.18 -33.77 3.55
N GLY A 28 0.95 -32.78 4.03
CA GLY A 28 2.41 -32.82 4.10
C GLY A 28 3.14 -32.32 2.84
N LYS A 29 2.44 -32.07 1.73
CA LYS A 29 3.02 -31.41 0.55
C LYS A 29 3.04 -29.90 0.75
N GLN A 30 4.23 -29.30 0.77
CA GLN A 30 4.39 -27.85 0.87
C GLN A 30 3.73 -27.13 -0.31
N LEU A 31 2.99 -26.06 0.00
CA LEU A 31 2.27 -25.20 -0.94
C LEU A 31 2.88 -23.80 -1.00
N ALA A 32 3.29 -23.25 0.15
CA ALA A 32 3.93 -21.94 0.28
C ALA A 32 4.72 -21.87 1.59
N SER A 33 5.69 -20.97 1.68
CA SER A 33 6.38 -20.64 2.94
C SER A 33 6.75 -19.16 2.97
N ASN A 34 6.71 -18.58 4.16
CA ASN A 34 7.27 -17.26 4.47
C ASN A 34 7.33 -17.08 6.01
N TYR A 35 7.90 -15.98 6.50
CA TYR A 35 7.98 -15.62 7.91
C TYR A 35 6.61 -15.61 8.59
N ASP A 36 5.62 -14.98 7.95
CA ASP A 36 4.23 -14.98 8.37
C ASP A 36 3.33 -15.74 7.39
N VAL A 37 2.60 -16.71 7.94
CA VAL A 37 1.60 -17.52 7.24
C VAL A 37 0.38 -17.65 8.14
N PHE A 38 -0.77 -17.18 7.67
CA PHE A 38 -2.02 -17.21 8.42
C PHE A 38 -3.19 -17.66 7.54
N PHE A 39 -3.94 -18.65 8.01
CA PHE A 39 -5.17 -19.05 7.33
C PHE A 39 -6.28 -18.00 7.57
N ASP A 40 -6.81 -17.43 6.49
CA ASP A 40 -7.91 -16.45 6.54
C ASP A 40 -9.25 -17.19 6.68
N LYS A 41 -9.66 -17.90 5.62
CA LYS A 41 -10.98 -18.54 5.54
C LYS A 41 -11.07 -19.53 4.38
N ILE A 42 -12.11 -20.37 4.43
CA ILE A 42 -12.58 -21.12 3.27
C ILE A 42 -13.86 -20.45 2.74
N VAL A 43 -13.93 -20.28 1.42
CA VAL A 43 -15.10 -19.75 0.72
C VAL A 43 -15.52 -20.69 -0.41
N LYS A 44 -16.71 -20.48 -0.95
CA LYS A 44 -17.24 -21.26 -2.06
C LYS A 44 -17.38 -20.37 -3.30
N ILE A 45 -16.79 -20.79 -4.42
CA ILE A 45 -16.92 -20.13 -5.72
C ILE A 45 -17.57 -21.13 -6.66
N GLY A 46 -18.84 -20.90 -6.98
CA GLY A 46 -19.72 -21.89 -7.60
C GLY A 46 -19.83 -23.15 -6.73
N ASP A 47 -19.28 -24.25 -7.22
CA ASP A 47 -19.22 -25.54 -6.51
C ASP A 47 -17.83 -25.90 -5.97
N VAL A 48 -16.85 -25.00 -6.10
CA VAL A 48 -15.47 -25.23 -5.67
C VAL A 48 -15.25 -24.58 -4.31
N ASN A 49 -14.75 -25.34 -3.33
CA ASN A 49 -14.24 -24.77 -2.09
C ASN A 49 -12.84 -24.23 -2.31
N VAL A 50 -12.57 -23.06 -1.74
CA VAL A 50 -11.33 -22.31 -1.94
C VAL A 50 -10.84 -21.85 -0.59
N ALA A 51 -9.65 -22.27 -0.19
CA ALA A 51 -8.98 -21.76 0.99
C ALA A 51 -8.14 -20.53 0.63
N LEU A 52 -8.26 -19.50 1.46
CA LEU A 52 -7.50 -18.26 1.37
C LEU A 52 -6.51 -18.22 2.52
N VAL A 53 -5.24 -17.99 2.20
CA VAL A 53 -4.14 -17.97 3.16
C VAL A 53 -3.28 -16.74 2.90
N ASP A 54 -3.00 -15.99 3.95
CA ASP A 54 -2.07 -14.87 3.93
C ASP A 54 -0.63 -15.39 4.11
N VAL A 55 0.28 -14.97 3.22
CA VAL A 55 1.69 -15.37 3.21
C VAL A 55 2.55 -14.13 2.93
N GLY A 56 3.47 -13.80 3.84
CA GLY A 56 4.33 -12.62 3.67
C GLY A 56 5.47 -12.56 4.68
N ASP A 57 6.34 -11.56 4.50
CA ASP A 57 7.56 -11.37 5.30
C ASP A 57 7.27 -10.89 6.73
N GLY A 58 6.02 -10.51 7.01
CA GLY A 58 5.60 -9.93 8.28
C GLY A 58 5.97 -8.46 8.41
N GLY A 59 5.69 -7.88 9.57
CA GLY A 59 5.88 -6.46 9.85
C GLY A 59 4.62 -5.61 9.66
N ASN A 60 4.78 -4.30 9.82
CA ASN A 60 3.67 -3.33 9.80
C ASN A 60 3.66 -2.43 8.56
N GLN A 61 4.66 -2.56 7.68
CA GLN A 61 4.83 -1.69 6.51
C GLN A 61 4.08 -2.22 5.29
N CYS A 62 4.00 -3.55 5.15
CA CYS A 62 3.38 -4.20 4.01
C CYS A 62 2.49 -5.35 4.42
N GLY A 63 1.40 -5.53 3.68
CA GLY A 63 0.49 -6.64 3.88
C GLY A 63 1.07 -7.95 3.32
N PRO A 64 0.57 -9.10 3.77
CA PRO A 64 0.90 -10.38 3.15
C PRO A 64 0.27 -10.52 1.75
N ALA A 65 0.90 -11.31 0.90
CA ALA A 65 0.27 -11.80 -0.33
C ALA A 65 -0.85 -12.79 0.00
N LYS A 66 -1.82 -12.94 -0.91
CA LYS A 66 -2.90 -13.91 -0.76
C LYS A 66 -2.62 -15.16 -1.59
N VAL A 67 -2.42 -16.30 -0.94
CA VAL A 67 -2.39 -17.61 -1.58
C VAL A 67 -3.80 -18.19 -1.64
N ILE A 68 -4.23 -18.51 -2.85
CA ILE A 68 -5.49 -19.19 -3.15
C ILE A 68 -5.19 -20.67 -3.30
N VAL A 69 -5.89 -21.52 -2.56
CA VAL A 69 -5.76 -22.98 -2.62
C VAL A 69 -7.11 -23.59 -3.01
N TRP A 70 -7.14 -24.44 -4.03
CA TRP A 70 -8.36 -25.13 -4.46
C TRP A 70 -8.05 -26.51 -5.00
N LYS A 71 -9.08 -27.35 -5.17
CA LYS A 71 -8.95 -28.65 -5.83
C LYS A 71 -9.39 -28.58 -7.28
N LYS A 72 -8.55 -29.05 -8.19
CA LYS A 72 -8.84 -29.16 -9.63
C LYS A 72 -8.41 -30.54 -10.12
N ASP A 73 -9.30 -31.23 -10.81
CA ASP A 73 -9.05 -32.56 -11.39
C ASP A 73 -8.51 -33.60 -10.38
N GLY A 74 -8.88 -33.44 -9.09
CA GLY A 74 -8.45 -34.32 -8.00
C GLY A 74 -7.19 -33.87 -7.26
N GLU A 75 -6.47 -32.88 -7.78
CA GLU A 75 -5.23 -32.36 -7.20
C GLU A 75 -5.42 -30.99 -6.56
N ILE A 76 -4.60 -30.69 -5.54
CA ILE A 76 -4.56 -29.36 -4.94
C ILE A 76 -3.68 -28.44 -5.77
N GLU A 77 -4.28 -27.33 -6.18
CA GLU A 77 -3.66 -26.26 -6.93
C GLU A 77 -3.50 -25.02 -6.06
N THR A 78 -2.51 -24.20 -6.39
CA THR A 78 -2.30 -22.91 -5.75
C THR A 78 -2.01 -21.80 -6.74
N THR A 79 -2.36 -20.58 -6.37
CA THR A 79 -1.86 -19.38 -7.03
C THR A 79 -1.66 -18.28 -5.99
N THR A 80 -0.71 -17.39 -6.23
CA THR A 80 -0.41 -16.27 -5.36
C THR A 80 -0.92 -14.99 -6.01
N VAL A 81 -1.62 -14.18 -5.22
CA VAL A 81 -2.02 -12.83 -5.56
C VAL A 81 -1.17 -11.89 -4.72
N GLU A 82 -0.36 -11.08 -5.40
CA GLU A 82 0.55 -10.12 -4.82
C GLU A 82 0.54 -8.87 -5.72
N GLN A 83 0.59 -7.68 -5.10
CA GLN A 83 0.71 -6.43 -5.82
C GLN A 83 1.81 -5.59 -5.17
N ASP A 84 2.81 -5.19 -5.96
CA ASP A 84 3.86 -4.22 -5.62
C ASP A 84 4.68 -4.56 -4.36
N GLU A 85 4.98 -5.85 -4.15
CA GLU A 85 5.80 -6.34 -3.01
C GLU A 85 5.23 -5.99 -1.63
N CYS A 86 3.99 -5.46 -1.58
CA CYS A 86 3.33 -4.99 -0.37
C CYS A 86 2.02 -5.75 -0.06
N GLY A 87 1.94 -6.96 -0.61
CA GLY A 87 0.82 -7.88 -0.44
C GLY A 87 -0.35 -7.66 -1.38
N ALA A 88 -1.45 -8.37 -1.13
CA ALA A 88 -2.70 -8.15 -1.84
C ALA A 88 -3.78 -7.64 -0.87
N PRO A 89 -4.54 -6.60 -1.24
CA PRO A 89 -5.65 -6.10 -0.45
C PRO A 89 -6.72 -7.17 -0.16
N PRO A 90 -7.60 -6.94 0.84
CA PRO A 90 -8.62 -7.89 1.24
C PRO A 90 -9.45 -8.40 0.07
N ALA A 91 -9.60 -9.72 -0.01
CA ALA A 91 -10.36 -10.39 -1.04
C ALA A 91 -11.87 -10.14 -0.88
N ALA A 92 -12.50 -9.61 -1.92
CA ALA A 92 -13.96 -9.50 -2.04
C ALA A 92 -14.51 -10.76 -2.73
N VAL A 93 -15.35 -11.51 -2.01
CA VAL A 93 -15.81 -12.83 -2.46
C VAL A 93 -17.22 -12.71 -3.02
N SER A 94 -17.43 -13.23 -4.22
CA SER A 94 -18.74 -13.37 -4.87
C SER A 94 -19.03 -14.84 -5.18
N ASP A 95 -20.23 -15.12 -5.68
CA ASP A 95 -20.61 -16.49 -6.07
C ASP A 95 -19.78 -17.05 -7.24
N SER A 96 -19.22 -16.20 -8.10
CA SER A 96 -18.54 -16.63 -9.34
C SER A 96 -17.03 -16.38 -9.35
N ALA A 97 -16.54 -15.44 -8.54
CA ALA A 97 -15.13 -15.06 -8.51
C ALA A 97 -14.73 -14.41 -7.18
N ILE A 98 -13.42 -14.37 -6.95
CA ILE A 98 -12.77 -13.61 -5.88
C ILE A 98 -12.12 -12.39 -6.52
N TYR A 99 -12.42 -11.20 -6.03
CA TYR A 99 -11.89 -9.93 -6.54
C TYR A 99 -10.86 -9.35 -5.57
N PHE A 100 -9.82 -8.74 -6.14
CA PHE A 100 -8.73 -8.08 -5.41
C PHE A 100 -8.63 -6.64 -5.91
N VAL A 101 -9.01 -5.72 -5.02
CA VAL A 101 -9.07 -4.27 -5.32
C VAL A 101 -7.78 -3.62 -4.86
N PRO A 102 -6.87 -3.19 -5.76
CA PRO A 102 -5.55 -2.69 -5.39
C PRO A 102 -5.60 -1.53 -4.40
N TYR A 103 -4.58 -1.43 -3.54
CA TYR A 103 -4.28 -0.19 -2.83
C TYR A 103 -3.66 0.79 -3.84
N LEU A 104 -4.39 1.86 -4.12
CA LEU A 104 -3.94 2.91 -5.02
C LEU A 104 -3.36 4.05 -4.21
N LEU A 105 -2.09 4.36 -4.42
CA LEU A 105 -1.52 5.61 -3.96
C LEU A 105 -2.02 6.77 -4.83
N PRO A 106 -1.95 8.02 -4.36
CA PRO A 106 -2.21 9.18 -5.19
C PRO A 106 -1.55 9.06 -6.58
N GLY A 107 -2.38 9.17 -7.62
CA GLY A 107 -1.99 9.08 -9.05
C GLY A 107 -1.70 7.68 -9.60
N ASP A 108 -1.80 6.63 -8.79
CA ASP A 108 -1.69 5.26 -9.29
C ASP A 108 -2.84 4.88 -10.20
N SER A 109 -2.52 4.02 -11.16
CA SER A 109 -3.50 3.22 -11.90
C SER A 109 -3.04 1.77 -11.94
N LYS A 110 -3.80 0.86 -11.31
CA LYS A 110 -3.42 -0.55 -11.15
C LYS A 110 -4.54 -1.50 -11.59
N PRO A 111 -4.20 -2.73 -12.01
CA PRO A 111 -5.21 -3.72 -12.34
C PRO A 111 -5.97 -4.16 -11.09
N ALA A 112 -7.29 -4.14 -11.16
CA ALA A 112 -8.14 -4.91 -10.27
C ALA A 112 -8.15 -6.36 -10.76
N LEU A 113 -7.71 -7.28 -9.91
CA LEU A 113 -7.60 -8.68 -10.27
C LEU A 113 -8.86 -9.43 -9.87
N GLN A 114 -9.16 -10.49 -10.60
CA GLN A 114 -10.18 -11.46 -10.24
C GLN A 114 -9.63 -12.88 -10.41
N TRP A 115 -10.12 -13.79 -9.60
CA TRP A 115 -9.79 -15.20 -9.71
C TRP A 115 -11.07 -16.05 -9.72
N SER A 116 -11.14 -17.03 -10.61
CA SER A 116 -12.17 -18.06 -10.58
C SER A 116 -11.55 -19.45 -10.82
N PRO A 117 -12.20 -20.54 -10.40
CA PRO A 117 -11.69 -21.90 -10.64
C PRO A 117 -11.52 -22.24 -12.13
N THR A 118 -12.34 -21.64 -13.00
CA THR A 118 -12.36 -21.90 -14.45
C THR A 118 -11.36 -21.05 -15.22
N GLU A 119 -11.18 -19.79 -14.84
CA GLU A 119 -10.37 -18.82 -15.60
C GLU A 119 -9.00 -18.56 -14.96
N GLY A 120 -8.80 -18.94 -13.69
CA GLY A 120 -7.61 -18.57 -12.94
C GLY A 120 -7.55 -17.07 -12.64
N LEU A 121 -6.36 -16.57 -12.33
CA LEU A 121 -6.13 -15.17 -12.00
C LEU A 121 -6.10 -14.34 -13.30
N THR A 122 -6.99 -13.35 -13.41
CA THR A 122 -7.13 -12.47 -14.57
C THR A 122 -7.36 -11.03 -14.14
N THR A 123 -7.19 -10.08 -15.07
CA THR A 123 -7.51 -8.67 -14.83
C THR A 123 -8.99 -8.41 -15.11
N SER A 124 -9.72 -7.91 -14.11
CA SER A 124 -11.12 -7.48 -14.24
C SER A 124 -11.27 -6.07 -14.83
N GLY A 125 -10.25 -5.23 -14.67
CA GLY A 125 -10.18 -3.87 -15.17
C GLY A 125 -9.01 -3.11 -14.55
N ASN A 126 -8.85 -1.84 -14.89
CA ASN A 126 -7.91 -0.94 -14.21
C ASN A 126 -8.68 0.04 -13.33
N LEU A 127 -8.17 0.24 -12.11
CA LEU A 127 -8.66 1.26 -11.19
C LEU A 127 -7.60 2.35 -11.08
N THR A 128 -8.03 3.60 -11.03
CA THR A 128 -7.18 4.77 -10.92
C THR A 128 -7.55 5.56 -9.68
N TYR A 129 -6.54 6.04 -8.96
CA TYR A 129 -6.76 6.85 -7.76
C TYR A 129 -7.63 8.06 -8.09
N THR A 130 -8.62 8.30 -7.24
CA THR A 130 -9.47 9.49 -7.31
C THR A 130 -9.58 10.06 -5.90
N PRO A 131 -9.27 11.35 -5.67
CA PRO A 131 -9.46 11.97 -4.36
C PRO A 131 -10.95 12.06 -4.02
N GLU A 132 -11.27 12.33 -2.75
CA GLU A 132 -12.64 12.51 -2.29
C GLU A 132 -13.32 13.67 -3.04
N PRO A 133 -14.35 13.40 -3.86
CA PRO A 133 -14.91 14.39 -4.75
C PRO A 133 -15.63 15.51 -3.99
N GLY A 134 -15.44 16.75 -4.42
CA GLY A 134 -16.11 17.94 -3.88
C GLY A 134 -15.46 18.54 -2.64
N THR A 135 -14.33 17.99 -2.16
CA THR A 135 -13.55 18.57 -1.06
C THR A 135 -12.67 19.73 -1.55
N ASP A 136 -12.57 20.79 -0.76
CA ASP A 136 -11.78 21.99 -1.09
C ASP A 136 -10.83 22.37 0.06
N TRP A 137 -10.02 23.42 -0.12
CA TRP A 137 -9.03 23.89 0.87
C TRP A 137 -9.59 24.18 2.26
N LYS A 138 -10.88 24.52 2.36
CA LYS A 138 -11.58 24.75 3.64
C LYS A 138 -11.83 23.45 4.42
N ASP A 139 -11.78 22.31 3.74
CA ASP A 139 -12.05 20.98 4.30
C ASP A 139 -10.75 20.28 4.74
N VAL A 140 -9.60 20.93 4.56
CA VAL A 140 -8.30 20.46 5.01
C VAL A 140 -8.21 20.54 6.54
N ASP A 141 -8.02 19.39 7.17
CA ASP A 141 -7.94 19.25 8.63
C ASP A 141 -6.83 18.27 9.01
N PRO A 142 -5.61 18.77 9.31
CA PRO A 142 -4.47 17.91 9.62
C PRO A 142 -4.62 17.11 10.92
N SER A 143 -5.62 17.42 11.76
CA SER A 143 -5.86 16.63 12.98
C SER A 143 -6.53 15.28 12.71
N LYS A 144 -7.01 15.06 11.49
CA LYS A 144 -7.62 13.80 11.03
C LYS A 144 -6.67 12.92 10.23
N TYR A 145 -5.44 13.37 10.00
CA TYR A 145 -4.48 12.66 9.19
C TYR A 145 -3.64 11.75 10.09
N ASP A 146 -3.55 10.49 9.70
CA ASP A 146 -2.59 9.56 10.29
C ASP A 146 -1.19 9.90 9.74
N ASN A 147 -1.11 10.21 8.43
CA ASN A 147 0.11 10.59 7.73
C ASN A 147 -0.13 11.75 6.76
N ILE A 148 0.92 12.51 6.42
CA ILE A 148 0.78 13.67 5.50
C ILE A 148 0.25 13.29 4.12
N ILE A 149 0.49 12.05 3.66
CA ILE A 149 -0.05 11.52 2.39
C ILE A 149 -1.59 11.56 2.36
N ASP A 150 -2.27 11.50 3.51
CA ASP A 150 -3.73 11.59 3.62
C ASP A 150 -4.27 12.93 3.13
N ALA A 151 -3.42 13.98 3.06
CA ALA A 151 -3.80 15.26 2.48
C ALA A 151 -4.20 15.12 1.00
N PHE A 152 -3.69 14.12 0.27
CA PHE A 152 -4.09 13.83 -1.11
C PHE A 152 -5.53 13.29 -1.23
N HIS A 153 -6.17 12.83 -0.15
CA HIS A 153 -7.61 12.53 -0.19
C HIS A 153 -8.45 13.77 -0.49
N ASN A 154 -7.95 14.98 -0.17
CA ASN A 154 -8.64 16.22 -0.51
C ASN A 154 -8.43 16.58 -2.00
N GLU A 155 -9.52 16.75 -2.75
CA GLU A 155 -9.49 16.98 -4.19
C GLU A 155 -8.73 18.25 -4.59
N ALA A 156 -8.86 19.34 -3.83
CA ALA A 156 -8.14 20.59 -4.12
C ALA A 156 -6.64 20.46 -3.87
N VAL A 157 -6.24 19.76 -2.80
CA VAL A 157 -4.83 19.45 -2.51
C VAL A 157 -4.26 18.53 -3.59
N TYR A 158 -4.99 17.47 -3.96
CA TYR A 158 -4.59 16.54 -5.02
C TYR A 158 -4.39 17.25 -6.36
N LYS A 159 -5.34 18.10 -6.78
CA LYS A 159 -5.20 18.87 -8.03
C LYS A 159 -4.02 19.83 -8.00
N ALA A 160 -3.75 20.46 -6.86
CA ALA A 160 -2.59 21.33 -6.70
C ALA A 160 -1.28 20.54 -6.77
N GLY A 161 -1.24 19.34 -6.17
CA GLY A 161 -0.13 18.41 -6.30
C GLY A 161 0.07 17.96 -7.74
N GLN A 162 -1.00 17.55 -8.42
CA GLN A 162 -0.96 17.08 -9.80
C GLN A 162 -0.47 18.16 -10.76
N ALA A 163 -0.85 19.42 -10.53
CA ALA A 163 -0.38 20.54 -11.33
C ALA A 163 1.13 20.83 -11.17
N LEU A 164 1.73 20.47 -10.04
CA LEU A 164 3.15 20.67 -9.77
C LEU A 164 4.02 19.46 -10.15
N LEU A 165 3.57 18.27 -9.75
CA LEU A 165 4.32 17.02 -9.87
C LEU A 165 4.04 16.29 -11.19
N GLY A 166 2.86 16.47 -11.79
CA GLY A 166 2.47 15.75 -13.01
C GLY A 166 2.58 14.24 -12.83
N ASN A 167 3.48 13.62 -13.59
CA ASN A 167 3.71 12.17 -13.55
C ASN A 167 4.52 11.72 -12.33
N ASP A 168 5.11 12.64 -11.56
CA ASP A 168 5.91 12.32 -10.36
C ASP A 168 5.03 12.12 -9.10
N ILE A 169 3.70 12.27 -9.21
CA ILE A 169 2.79 12.09 -8.07
C ILE A 169 2.92 10.69 -7.42
N PRO A 170 2.95 9.57 -8.17
CA PRO A 170 3.04 8.23 -7.58
C PRO A 170 4.34 8.04 -6.79
N ASP A 171 5.45 8.53 -7.35
CA ASP A 171 6.75 8.40 -6.71
C ASP A 171 6.84 9.29 -5.46
N MET A 172 6.28 10.51 -5.51
CA MET A 172 6.16 11.38 -4.33
C MET A 172 5.27 10.75 -3.25
N ALA A 173 4.13 10.17 -3.64
CA ALA A 173 3.23 9.50 -2.71
C ALA A 173 3.94 8.31 -2.03
N THR A 174 4.68 7.52 -2.79
CA THR A 174 5.48 6.41 -2.27
C THR A 174 6.55 6.90 -1.29
N SER A 175 7.24 8.00 -1.61
CA SER A 175 8.20 8.67 -0.72
C SER A 175 7.58 9.23 0.58
N LEU A 176 6.25 9.30 0.70
CA LEU A 176 5.53 9.81 1.87
C LEU A 176 4.77 8.72 2.63
N LEU A 177 4.89 7.45 2.20
CA LEU A 177 4.00 6.37 2.63
C LEU A 177 4.27 5.93 4.08
N VAL A 178 5.54 5.87 4.48
CA VAL A 178 5.94 5.61 5.87
C VAL A 178 6.30 6.93 6.52
N GLY A 179 5.46 7.43 7.43
CA GLY A 179 5.69 8.69 8.10
C GLY A 179 5.06 8.75 9.49
N GLY A 180 5.11 9.94 10.08
CA GLY A 180 4.39 10.27 11.30
C GLY A 180 3.33 11.35 11.04
N GLY A 181 2.68 11.78 12.13
CA GLY A 181 1.72 12.89 12.09
C GLY A 181 2.35 14.21 11.67
N THR A 182 1.50 15.19 11.36
CA THR A 182 1.94 16.47 10.81
C THR A 182 2.41 17.47 11.87
N GLU A 183 3.42 18.27 11.53
CA GLU A 183 3.85 19.45 12.27
C GLU A 183 3.26 20.73 11.66
N LYS A 184 3.28 21.85 12.41
CA LYS A 184 2.75 23.14 11.96
C LYS A 184 3.84 24.20 11.92
N THR A 185 3.85 25.00 10.85
CA THR A 185 4.70 26.18 10.74
C THR A 185 4.05 27.39 11.43
N ALA A 186 4.83 28.46 11.60
CA ALA A 186 4.33 29.72 12.17
C ALA A 186 3.24 30.40 11.31
N SER A 187 3.20 30.16 9.99
CA SER A 187 2.15 30.69 9.12
C SER A 187 0.86 29.86 9.12
N GLY A 188 0.83 28.72 9.82
CA GLY A 188 -0.31 27.82 9.85
C GLY A 188 -0.34 26.80 8.71
N ALA A 189 0.69 26.76 7.86
CA ALA A 189 0.94 25.60 7.01
C ALA A 189 1.29 24.40 7.88
N PHE A 190 1.04 23.19 7.37
CA PHE A 190 1.46 21.96 8.03
C PHE A 190 2.34 21.14 7.11
N TYR A 191 3.20 20.31 7.68
CA TYR A 191 4.16 19.51 6.93
C TYR A 191 4.46 18.19 7.64
N ALA A 192 5.00 17.24 6.90
CA ALA A 192 5.71 16.10 7.46
C ALA A 192 6.73 15.57 6.45
N THR A 193 7.58 14.66 6.91
CA THR A 193 8.38 13.79 6.06
C THR A 193 7.83 12.37 6.05
N GLY A 194 8.22 11.62 5.03
CA GLY A 194 8.06 10.17 5.02
C GLY A 194 9.20 9.50 4.28
N CYS A 195 9.14 8.18 4.20
CA CYS A 195 10.04 7.35 3.42
C CYS A 195 9.28 6.30 2.61
N VAL A 196 9.98 5.75 1.63
CA VAL A 196 9.57 4.56 0.90
C VAL A 196 9.62 3.34 1.86
N PRO A 197 8.60 2.46 1.86
CA PRO A 197 8.66 1.22 2.64
C PRO A 197 9.96 0.46 2.39
N HIS A 198 10.59 -0.02 3.46
CA HIS A 198 11.86 -0.77 3.42
C HIS A 198 13.10 0.03 2.93
N ASP A 199 12.99 1.31 2.58
CA ASP A 199 14.07 2.16 2.05
C ASP A 199 14.12 3.56 2.71
N CYS A 200 13.95 3.62 4.03
CA CYS A 200 14.07 4.88 4.76
C CYS A 200 15.53 5.39 4.77
N GLY A 201 15.73 6.65 4.39
CA GLY A 201 17.01 7.28 4.12
C GLY A 201 17.44 7.26 2.65
N GLY A 202 16.74 6.50 1.81
CA GLY A 202 16.96 6.40 0.37
C GLY A 202 16.24 7.53 -0.38
N ASN A 203 14.93 7.36 -0.59
CA ASN A 203 14.09 8.25 -1.39
C ASN A 203 13.04 8.99 -0.54
N ASP A 204 13.47 9.52 0.60
CA ASP A 204 12.59 10.18 1.56
C ASP A 204 11.88 11.41 0.95
N GLY A 205 10.62 11.57 1.33
CA GLY A 205 9.75 12.64 0.89
C GLY A 205 9.51 13.70 1.97
N PHE A 206 9.24 14.91 1.53
CA PHE A 206 8.75 16.03 2.32
C PHE A 206 7.53 16.63 1.62
N MET A 207 6.47 16.87 2.37
CA MET A 207 5.30 17.58 1.89
C MET A 207 4.88 18.65 2.89
N ALA A 208 4.60 19.85 2.38
CA ALA A 208 3.95 20.90 3.13
C ALA A 208 2.69 21.40 2.41
N VAL A 209 1.65 21.69 3.18
CA VAL A 209 0.37 22.19 2.69
C VAL A 209 0.08 23.51 3.40
N ASP A 210 -0.21 24.55 2.62
CA ASP A 210 -0.61 25.87 3.09
C ASP A 210 -2.07 26.12 2.64
N PRO A 211 -3.07 25.80 3.49
CA PRO A 211 -4.47 25.98 3.14
C PRO A 211 -4.86 27.45 2.93
N ALA A 212 -4.22 28.38 3.65
CA ALA A 212 -4.49 29.80 3.55
C ALA A 212 -4.05 30.38 2.20
N LYS A 213 -2.89 29.95 1.70
CA LYS A 213 -2.38 30.34 0.37
C LYS A 213 -2.82 29.40 -0.75
N ARG A 214 -3.49 28.29 -0.42
CA ARG A 214 -3.92 27.25 -1.38
C ARG A 214 -2.75 26.69 -2.18
N LYS A 215 -1.67 26.35 -1.49
CA LYS A 215 -0.42 25.86 -2.10
C LYS A 215 0.07 24.60 -1.40
N VAL A 216 0.75 23.78 -2.17
CA VAL A 216 1.50 22.62 -1.71
C VAL A 216 2.96 22.76 -2.13
N TYR A 217 3.84 22.15 -1.36
CA TYR A 217 5.28 22.15 -1.57
C TYR A 217 5.79 20.74 -1.32
N PHE A 218 6.63 20.26 -2.21
CA PHE A 218 7.15 18.91 -2.17
C PHE A 218 8.66 18.93 -2.31
N ALA A 219 9.34 18.06 -1.59
CA ALA A 219 10.70 17.70 -1.91
C ALA A 219 10.89 16.21 -1.74
N ARG A 220 11.79 15.61 -2.51
CA ARG A 220 12.22 14.23 -2.31
C ARG A 220 13.68 14.10 -2.70
N ARG A 221 14.35 13.09 -2.17
CA ARG A 221 15.62 12.64 -2.75
C ARG A 221 15.30 11.87 -4.03
N GLY A 222 15.83 12.33 -5.17
CA GLY A 222 15.66 11.63 -6.44
C GLY A 222 16.57 10.41 -6.54
N ASP A 223 16.29 9.52 -7.48
CA ASP A 223 17.03 8.26 -7.68
C ASP A 223 18.53 8.46 -7.98
N ASN A 224 18.91 9.65 -8.45
CA ASN A 224 20.31 10.06 -8.66
C ASN A 224 20.99 10.60 -7.40
N GLY A 225 20.30 10.58 -6.25
CA GLY A 225 20.76 11.10 -4.97
C GLY A 225 20.59 12.61 -4.78
N GLU A 226 20.14 13.34 -5.81
CA GLU A 226 19.97 14.80 -5.76
C GLU A 226 18.56 15.18 -5.27
N PRO A 227 18.43 16.23 -4.43
CA PRO A 227 17.13 16.69 -3.96
C PRO A 227 16.34 17.33 -5.11
N GLN A 228 15.11 16.86 -5.30
CA GLN A 228 14.13 17.44 -6.20
C GLN A 228 13.09 18.19 -5.38
N ALA A 229 12.62 19.34 -5.86
CA ALA A 229 11.66 20.16 -5.14
C ALA A 229 10.67 20.86 -6.08
N TRP A 230 9.40 20.88 -5.68
CA TRP A 230 8.29 21.46 -6.41
C TRP A 230 7.45 22.37 -5.51
N PRO A 231 7.30 23.66 -5.85
CA PRO A 231 8.09 24.42 -6.82
C PRO A 231 9.59 24.46 -6.41
N PRO A 232 10.50 25.09 -7.18
CA PRO A 232 11.89 25.26 -6.73
C PRO A 232 11.98 25.91 -5.35
N VAL A 233 12.87 25.41 -4.48
CA VAL A 233 13.01 25.86 -3.06
C VAL A 233 13.18 27.37 -2.91
N LYS A 234 13.79 28.04 -3.89
CA LYS A 234 13.94 29.52 -3.91
C LYS A 234 12.61 30.28 -3.88
N ASP A 235 11.52 29.63 -4.29
CA ASP A 235 10.18 30.20 -4.38
C ASP A 235 9.32 29.85 -3.15
N TRP A 236 9.90 29.15 -2.16
CA TRP A 236 9.19 28.73 -0.95
C TRP A 236 9.11 29.86 0.08
N PRO A 237 8.02 29.95 0.85
CA PRO A 237 7.97 30.77 2.06
C PRO A 237 9.10 30.40 3.04
N ALA A 238 9.61 31.39 3.76
CA ALA A 238 10.76 31.21 4.65
C ALA A 238 10.53 30.17 5.76
N ASP A 239 9.31 30.08 6.29
CA ASP A 239 8.96 29.12 7.34
C ASP A 239 8.81 27.69 6.81
N ILE A 240 8.34 27.51 5.57
CA ILE A 240 8.28 26.20 4.91
C ILE A 240 9.69 25.75 4.53
N LYS A 241 10.52 26.65 4.01
CA LYS A 241 11.93 26.37 3.73
C LYS A 241 12.67 25.95 5.00
N LYS A 242 12.44 26.67 6.12
CA LYS A 242 12.99 26.30 7.42
C LYS A 242 12.50 24.91 7.86
N ALA A 243 11.20 24.63 7.76
CA ALA A 243 10.65 23.31 8.10
C ALA A 243 11.32 22.18 7.29
N TYR A 244 11.55 22.39 6.00
CA TYR A 244 12.28 21.44 5.15
C TYR A 244 13.75 21.28 5.56
N GLU A 245 14.47 22.37 5.78
CA GLU A 245 15.88 22.33 6.22
C GLU A 245 16.03 21.64 7.58
N ASP A 246 15.14 21.93 8.52
CA ASP A 246 15.12 21.30 9.84
C ASP A 246 14.84 19.78 9.69
N ALA A 247 13.84 19.40 8.87
CA ALA A 247 13.48 18.00 8.63
C ALA A 247 14.61 17.19 7.96
N GLN A 248 15.36 17.80 7.03
CA GLN A 248 16.54 17.19 6.40
C GLN A 248 17.72 17.09 7.38
N GLY A 249 17.86 18.06 8.30
CA GLY A 249 18.95 18.10 9.29
C GLY A 249 18.77 17.12 10.45
N SER A 250 17.54 16.75 10.80
CA SER A 250 17.22 15.74 11.81
C SER A 250 17.36 14.29 11.34
N GLY A 251 17.62 14.06 10.05
CA GLY A 251 17.82 12.74 9.45
C GLY A 251 19.27 12.23 9.38
N ASN A 252 20.22 12.90 10.06
CA ASN A 252 21.63 12.47 10.17
C ASN A 252 22.02 12.10 11.60
#